data_AF-A0A3M7CSK2-F1
#
_entry.id   AF-A0A3M7CSK2-F1
#
_cell.length_a   1.000
_cell.length_b   1.000
_cell.length_c   1.000
_cell.angle_alpha   90.00
_cell.angle_beta   90.00
_cell.angle_gamma   90.00
#
_symmetry.space_group_name_H-M   'P 1'
#
loop_
_entity.id
_entity.type
_entity.pdbx_description
1 polymer ?
#
loop_
_entity_poly.entity_id
_entity_poly.type
_entity_poly.pdbx_seq_one_letter_code
_entity_poly.pdbx_strand_id
1 'polypeptide(L)'
;MSVNSDGGLWIWQSAELLASANDMADFMTASAAAQITDLYLYTPPGSYNERKGQLQPVIANATAADIRVWALDGDHLDDAAGATSFLQGIQDLIDYNQAVSANERFVGLQADIEPQDQGA
;
A
#
# COMPACT_ATOMS: atom_id res chain seq x y z
N MET A 1 -21.80 -23.70 -3.69
CA MET A 1 -20.41 -23.28 -3.38
C MET A 1 -20.37 -21.79 -3.64
N SER A 2 -20.35 -20.95 -2.59
CA SER A 2 -20.18 -19.51 -2.78
C SER A 2 -18.72 -19.29 -3.11
N VAL A 3 -18.42 -18.74 -4.29
CA VAL A 3 -17.10 -18.18 -4.55
C VAL A 3 -17.06 -16.89 -3.74
N ASN A 4 -16.22 -16.85 -2.69
CA ASN A 4 -15.83 -15.55 -2.15
C ASN A 4 -15.05 -14.86 -3.27
N SER A 5 -15.55 -13.74 -3.75
CA SER A 5 -14.81 -12.88 -4.67
C SER A 5 -13.88 -12.02 -3.82
N ASP A 6 -12.59 -12.30 -3.91
CA ASP A 6 -11.55 -11.44 -3.32
C ASP A 6 -11.38 -10.22 -4.23
N GLY A 7 -11.64 -9.02 -3.69
CA GLY A 7 -11.52 -7.75 -4.40
C GLY A 7 -10.20 -7.05 -4.08
N GLY A 8 -9.47 -6.60 -5.11
CA GLY A 8 -8.26 -5.80 -4.97
C GLY A 8 -8.50 -4.34 -5.38
N LEU A 9 -7.97 -3.39 -4.61
CA LEU A 9 -8.05 -1.95 -4.93
C LEU A 9 -6.69 -1.27 -4.85
N TRP A 10 -6.31 -0.58 -5.92
CA TRP A 10 -5.10 0.23 -5.99
C TRP A 10 -5.36 1.67 -5.52
N ILE A 11 -4.45 2.21 -4.70
CA ILE A 11 -4.58 3.53 -4.10
C ILE A 11 -3.33 4.34 -4.41
N TRP A 12 -3.38 5.11 -5.50
CA TRP A 12 -2.27 5.96 -5.93
C TRP A 12 -2.10 7.22 -5.06
N GLN A 13 -3.21 7.90 -4.77
CA GLN A 13 -3.23 9.11 -3.93
C GLN A 13 -3.23 8.75 -2.44
N SER A 14 -2.34 7.86 -2.03
CA SER A 14 -2.22 7.36 -0.66
C SER A 14 -1.96 8.49 0.34
N ALA A 15 -1.15 9.48 -0.03
CA ALA A 15 -0.80 10.60 0.85
C ALA A 15 -2.04 11.42 1.26
N GLU A 16 -2.93 11.70 0.30
CA GLU A 16 -4.17 12.44 0.53
C GLU A 16 -5.11 11.65 1.44
N LEU A 17 -5.29 10.36 1.13
CA LEU A 17 -6.14 9.47 1.91
C LEU A 17 -5.63 9.31 3.36
N LEU A 18 -4.31 9.19 3.55
CA LEU A 18 -3.66 9.09 4.87
C LEU A 18 -3.71 10.41 5.66
N ALA A 19 -3.91 11.55 5.01
CA ALA A 19 -3.96 12.86 5.66
C ALA A 19 -5.33 13.17 6.27
N SER A 20 -6.38 12.41 5.94
CA SER A 20 -7.76 12.69 6.34
C SER A 20 -8.41 11.47 6.99
N ALA A 21 -8.65 11.55 8.31
CA ALA A 21 -9.31 10.48 9.06
C ALA A 21 -10.74 10.23 8.59
N ASN A 22 -11.46 11.27 8.12
CA ASN A 22 -12.82 11.12 7.60
C ASN A 22 -12.80 10.39 6.26
N ASP A 23 -11.93 10.80 5.33
CA ASP A 23 -11.85 10.14 4.01
C ASP A 23 -11.40 8.69 4.16
N MET A 24 -10.50 8.40 5.11
CA MET A 24 -10.12 7.02 5.43
C MET A 24 -11.30 6.20 5.97
N ALA A 25 -12.12 6.75 6.87
CA ALA A 25 -13.28 6.04 7.41
C ALA A 25 -14.34 5.74 6.33
N ASP A 26 -14.61 6.72 5.46
CA ASP A 26 -15.52 6.57 4.33
C ASP A 26 -14.97 5.54 3.33
N PHE A 27 -13.67 5.60 3.04
CA PHE A 27 -12.97 4.64 2.19
C PHE A 27 -13.06 3.21 2.71
N MET A 28 -12.83 3.00 4.01
CA MET A 28 -12.94 1.66 4.62
C MET A 28 -14.37 1.13 4.57
N THR A 29 -15.36 2.00 4.77
CA THR A 29 -16.79 1.65 4.65
C THR A 29 -17.13 1.23 3.22
N ALA A 30 -16.67 1.99 2.22
CA ALA A 30 -16.88 1.68 0.82
C ALA A 30 -16.16 0.37 0.41
N SER A 31 -14.94 0.17 0.89
CA SER A 31 -14.14 -1.04 0.64
C SER A 31 -14.85 -2.29 1.18
N ALA A 32 -15.41 -2.23 2.39
CA ALA A 32 -16.18 -3.32 2.95
C ALA A 32 -17.47 -3.61 2.14
N ALA A 33 -18.20 -2.57 1.73
CA ALA A 33 -19.40 -2.72 0.91
C ALA A 33 -19.11 -3.33 -0.47
N ALA A 34 -17.93 -3.04 -1.03
CA ALA A 34 -17.44 -3.60 -2.28
C ALA A 34 -16.72 -4.96 -2.12
N GLN A 35 -16.66 -5.51 -0.90
CA GLN A 35 -15.98 -6.78 -0.59
C GLN A 35 -14.49 -6.78 -0.98
N ILE A 36 -13.82 -5.65 -0.80
CA ILE A 36 -12.37 -5.53 -1.00
C ILE A 36 -11.66 -6.28 0.12
N THR A 37 -10.72 -7.14 -0.25
CA THR A 37 -9.87 -7.94 0.64
C THR A 37 -8.41 -7.51 0.60
N ASP A 38 -8.01 -6.78 -0.44
CA ASP A 38 -6.63 -6.36 -0.69
C ASP A 38 -6.57 -4.89 -1.08
N LEU A 39 -5.82 -4.11 -0.30
CA LEU A 39 -5.50 -2.72 -0.58
C LEU A 39 -4.04 -2.62 -1.01
N TYR A 40 -3.79 -2.03 -2.17
CA TYR A 40 -2.45 -1.77 -2.69
C TYR A 40 -2.16 -0.28 -2.53
N LEU A 41 -1.47 0.07 -1.46
CA LEU A 41 -1.23 1.45 -1.05
C LEU A 41 0.09 1.94 -1.63
N TYR A 42 0.04 2.96 -2.48
CA TYR A 42 1.26 3.55 -3.06
C TYR A 42 2.17 4.08 -1.94
N THR A 43 3.35 3.49 -1.82
CA THR A 43 4.30 3.72 -0.72
C THR A 43 5.72 3.75 -1.29
N PRO A 44 6.11 4.85 -1.96
CA PRO A 44 7.40 4.96 -2.64
C PRO A 44 8.57 4.99 -1.64
N PRO A 45 9.82 4.81 -2.10
CA PRO A 45 11.00 4.84 -1.24
C PRO A 45 11.05 6.08 -0.33
N GLY A 46 11.47 5.91 0.92
CA GLY A 46 11.50 6.98 1.93
C GLY A 46 10.15 7.33 2.59
N SER A 47 9.00 6.95 2.02
CA SER A 47 7.69 7.33 2.58
C SER A 47 7.30 6.55 3.84
N TYR A 48 7.85 5.35 4.05
CA TYR A 48 7.54 4.49 5.20
C TYR A 48 7.82 5.17 6.54
N ASN A 49 8.99 5.80 6.69
CA ASN A 49 9.37 6.46 7.94
C ASN A 49 8.66 7.80 8.10
N GLU A 50 8.56 8.59 7.01
CA GLU A 50 7.87 9.88 6.98
C GLU A 50 6.41 9.74 7.42
N ARG A 51 5.71 8.72 6.91
CA ARG A 51 4.28 8.52 7.12
C ARG A 51 3.97 7.46 8.16
N LYS A 52 4.96 6.99 8.93
CA LYS A 52 4.81 5.88 9.88
C LYS A 52 3.60 6.05 10.81
N GLY A 53 3.45 7.25 11.39
CA GLY A 53 2.34 7.54 12.30
C GLY A 53 0.94 7.50 11.66
N GLN A 54 0.85 7.67 10.34
CA GLN A 54 -0.39 7.56 9.58
C GLN A 54 -0.63 6.13 9.10
N LEU A 55 0.44 5.43 8.67
CA LEU A 55 0.38 4.06 8.18
C LEU A 55 -0.06 3.08 9.26
N GLN A 56 0.50 3.16 10.46
CA GLN A 56 0.21 2.23 11.57
C GLN A 56 -1.29 2.10 11.89
N PRO A 57 -2.03 3.19 12.21
CA PRO A 57 -3.45 3.07 12.54
C PRO A 57 -4.29 2.59 11.35
N VAL A 58 -3.91 2.95 10.13
CA VAL A 58 -4.63 2.56 8.91
C VAL A 58 -4.50 1.07 8.65
N ILE A 59 -3.27 0.54 8.70
CA ILE A 59 -3.01 -0.88 8.50
C ILE A 59 -3.60 -1.70 9.65
N ALA A 60 -3.55 -1.21 10.89
CA ALA A 60 -4.19 -1.85 12.04
C ALA A 60 -5.70 -1.97 11.86
N ASN A 61 -6.36 -0.90 11.41
CA ASN A 61 -7.80 -0.90 11.16
C ASN A 61 -8.18 -1.81 9.99
N ALA A 62 -7.41 -1.81 8.90
CA ALA A 62 -7.62 -2.72 7.78
C ALA A 62 -7.46 -4.19 8.19
N THR A 63 -6.40 -4.51 8.93
CA THR A 63 -6.16 -5.86 9.45
C THR A 63 -7.31 -6.32 10.37
N ALA A 64 -7.83 -5.43 11.23
CA ALA A 64 -8.97 -5.74 12.09
C ALA A 64 -10.28 -5.98 11.31
N ALA A 65 -10.36 -5.53 10.06
CA ALA A 65 -11.47 -5.74 9.15
C ALA A 65 -11.22 -6.89 8.16
N ASP A 66 -10.21 -7.73 8.39
CA ASP A 66 -9.77 -8.80 7.47
C ASP A 66 -9.35 -8.31 6.07
N ILE A 67 -8.89 -7.06 5.98
CA ILE A 67 -8.37 -6.45 4.75
C ILE A 67 -6.84 -6.43 4.81
N ARG A 68 -6.20 -7.02 3.81
CA ARG A 68 -4.74 -7.07 3.67
C ARG A 68 -4.23 -5.79 3.03
N VAL A 69 -3.20 -5.18 3.60
CA VAL A 69 -2.55 -4.01 3.01
C VAL A 69 -1.20 -4.40 2.41
N TRP A 70 -1.04 -4.16 1.12
CA TRP A 70 0.17 -4.34 0.34
C TRP A 70 0.80 -2.97 0.09
N ALA A 71 2.12 -2.89 0.16
CA ALA A 71 2.83 -1.76 -0.39
C ALA A 71 2.74 -1.83 -1.93
N LEU A 72 2.61 -0.67 -2.59
CA LEU A 72 2.61 -0.52 -4.03
C LEU A 72 3.72 0.47 -4.43
N ASP A 73 4.55 0.09 -5.39
CA ASP A 73 5.67 0.91 -5.88
C ASP A 73 6.08 0.49 -7.30
N GLY A 74 6.73 1.35 -8.08
CA GLY A 74 7.25 0.99 -9.41
C GLY A 74 7.28 2.09 -10.48
N ASP A 75 6.86 3.32 -10.16
CA ASP A 75 6.71 4.43 -11.10
C ASP A 75 8.01 5.10 -11.56
N HIS A 76 9.16 4.68 -11.04
CA HIS A 76 10.44 5.35 -11.21
C HIS A 76 11.52 4.42 -11.81
N LEU A 77 11.11 3.37 -12.54
CA LEU A 77 12.01 2.38 -13.14
C LEU A 77 12.53 2.77 -14.53
N ASP A 78 12.21 3.98 -15.00
CA ASP A 78 12.47 4.48 -16.35
C ASP A 78 13.87 5.13 -16.52
N ASP A 79 14.61 5.31 -15.42
CA ASP A 79 15.95 5.90 -15.43
C ASP A 79 17.06 4.96 -14.92
N ALA A 80 18.31 5.45 -14.95
CA ALA A 80 19.48 4.68 -14.51
C ALA A 80 19.51 4.42 -12.99
N ALA A 81 18.77 5.18 -12.19
CA ALA A 81 18.69 5.03 -10.74
C ALA A 81 17.54 4.11 -10.31
N GLY A 82 16.53 3.93 -11.15
CA GLY A 82 15.27 3.26 -10.83
C GLY A 82 15.42 1.90 -10.15
N ALA A 83 16.27 1.02 -10.69
CA ALA A 83 16.50 -0.29 -10.09
C ALA A 83 17.07 -0.21 -8.65
N THR A 84 17.94 0.78 -8.38
CA THR A 84 18.52 0.97 -7.05
C THR A 84 17.49 1.56 -6.09
N SER A 85 16.72 2.56 -6.53
CA SER A 85 15.63 3.16 -5.75
C SER A 85 14.56 2.13 -5.37
N PHE A 86 14.17 1.27 -6.31
CA PHE A 86 13.19 0.22 -6.06
C PHE A 86 13.69 -0.82 -5.04
N LEU A 87 14.95 -1.25 -5.15
CA LEU A 87 15.56 -2.15 -4.16
C LEU A 87 15.66 -1.49 -2.77
N GLN A 88 15.93 -0.18 -2.72
CA GLN A 88 15.89 0.58 -1.46
C GLN A 88 14.47 0.61 -0.88
N GLY A 89 13.44 0.80 -1.70
CA GLY A 89 12.04 0.72 -1.27
C GLY A 89 11.67 -0.64 -0.64
N ILE A 90 12.19 -1.74 -1.19
CA ILE A 90 12.03 -3.09 -0.59
C ILE A 90 12.70 -3.15 0.79
N GLN A 91 13.89 -2.58 0.95
CA GLN A 91 14.57 -2.55 2.24
C GLN A 91 13.81 -1.70 3.26
N ASP A 92 13.32 -0.53 2.85
CA ASP A 92 12.52 0.36 3.71
C ASP A 92 11.24 -0.32 4.20
N LEU A 93 10.57 -1.10 3.34
CA LEU A 93 9.41 -1.92 3.69
C LEU A 93 9.75 -2.98 4.74
N ILE A 94 10.87 -3.69 4.56
CA ILE A 94 11.34 -4.71 5.51
C ILE A 94 11.58 -4.04 6.88
N ASP A 95 12.29 -2.92 6.89
CA ASP A 95 12.62 -2.20 8.12
C ASP A 95 11.37 -1.67 8.81
N TYR A 96 10.41 -1.12 8.05
CA TYR A 96 9.10 -0.73 8.58
C TYR A 96 8.39 -1.91 9.26
N ASN A 97 8.25 -3.04 8.56
CA ASN A 97 7.54 -4.22 9.08
C ASN A 97 8.20 -4.80 10.33
N GLN A 98 9.53 -4.72 10.45
CA GLN A 98 10.27 -5.13 11.65
C GLN A 98 10.05 -4.17 12.84
N ALA A 99 9.81 -2.89 12.57
CA ALA A 99 9.68 -1.84 13.57
C ALA A 99 8.25 -1.57 14.07
N VAL A 100 7.27 -2.35 13.63
CA VAL A 100 5.84 -2.19 13.97
C VAL A 100 5.21 -3.50 14.48
N SER A 101 4.04 -3.39 15.10
CA SER A 101 3.28 -4.54 15.59
C SER A 101 2.80 -5.42 14.43
N ALA A 102 2.53 -6.72 14.68
CA ALA A 102 2.17 -7.66 13.63
C ALA A 102 0.92 -7.24 12.82
N ASN A 103 -0.04 -6.58 13.46
CA ASN A 103 -1.27 -6.05 12.84
C ASN A 103 -1.07 -4.70 12.13
N GLU A 104 0.11 -4.10 12.20
CA GLU A 104 0.46 -2.82 11.57
C GLU A 104 1.38 -3.00 10.34
N ARG A 105 1.62 -4.27 9.96
CA ARG A 105 2.53 -4.66 8.88
C ARG A 105 1.82 -4.70 7.54
N PHE A 106 2.53 -4.29 6.50
CA PHE A 106 2.18 -4.67 5.15
C PHE A 106 2.38 -6.18 4.96
N VAL A 107 1.50 -6.83 4.19
CA VAL A 107 1.60 -8.27 3.92
C VAL A 107 2.57 -8.61 2.79
N GLY A 108 2.95 -7.61 2.00
CA GLY A 108 3.87 -7.76 0.87
C GLY A 108 4.02 -6.48 0.07
N LEU A 109 4.69 -6.60 -1.08
CA LEU A 109 4.90 -5.56 -2.07
C LEU A 109 4.29 -6.00 -3.40
N GLN A 110 3.54 -5.11 -4.03
CA GLN A 110 3.13 -5.20 -5.42
C GLN A 110 3.97 -4.21 -6.23
N ALA A 111 4.66 -4.71 -7.26
CA ALA A 111 5.39 -3.87 -8.19
C ALA A 111 4.45 -3.42 -9.31
N ASP A 112 4.33 -2.11 -9.51
CA ASP A 112 3.63 -1.50 -10.63
C ASP A 112 4.62 -1.22 -11.76
N ILE A 113 4.87 -2.24 -12.57
CA ILE A 113 5.81 -2.18 -13.70
C ILE A 113 5.00 -2.37 -14.96
N GLU A 114 4.99 -1.36 -15.82
CA GLU A 114 4.20 -1.31 -17.06
C GLU A 114 5.13 -1.26 -18.29
N PRO A 115 5.62 -2.41 -18.81
CA PRO A 115 6.61 -2.42 -19.89
C PRO A 115 6.11 -1.84 -21.22
N GLN A 116 4.78 -1.75 -21.38
CA GLN A 116 4.14 -1.13 -22.54
C GLN A 116 4.15 0.40 -22.48
N ASP A 117 4.37 0.99 -21.30
CA ASP A 117 4.43 2.43 -21.08
C ASP A 117 5.83 2.94 -21.47
N GLN A 118 6.16 2.78 -22.75
CA GLN A 118 7.39 3.30 -23.32
C GLN A 118 7.23 4.77 -23.69
N GLY A 119 7.22 5.63 -22.67
CA GLY A 119 7.38 7.09 -22.79
C GLY A 119 6.33 7.81 -23.65
N ALA A 120 5.47 8.60 -23.00
CA ALA A 120 4.82 9.73 -23.67
C ALA A 120 5.83 10.85 -23.98
#